data_AF-A0A8T4YZW5-F1
#
_entry.id   AF-A0A8T4YZW5-F1
#
_cell.length_a   1.000
_cell.length_b   1.000
_cell.length_c   1.000
_cell.angle_alpha   90.00
_cell.angle_beta   90.00
_cell.angle_gamma   90.00
#
_symmetry.space_group_name_H-M   'P 1'
#
loop_
_entity.id
_entity.type
_entity.pdbx_description
1 polymer ?
#
loop_
_entity_poly.entity_id
_entity_poly.type
_entity_poly.pdbx_seq_one_letter_code
_entity_poly.pdbx_strand_id
1 'polypeptide(L)' 'IVPQLVSCLQDTTFYGRVLKPEENVLLRFEEAGCSFKLPIVRPSEMFRFRIPSEKLSKIHGDKLTVNVIGA' A
#
# COMPACT_ATOMS: atom_id res chain seq x y z
N ILE A 1 12.43 -7.58 6.81
CA ILE A 1 11.22 -6.72 6.86
C ILE A 1 11.43 -5.78 8.03
N VAL A 2 11.54 -4.47 7.78
CA VAL A 2 11.69 -3.47 8.84
C VAL A 2 10.33 -2.79 9.02
N PRO A 3 9.75 -2.75 10.23
CA PRO A 3 8.50 -2.05 10.45
C PRO A 3 8.71 -0.55 10.21
N GLN A 4 7.90 0.04 9.35
CA GLN A 4 7.92 1.48 9.12
C GLN A 4 6.88 2.15 10.00
N LEU A 5 7.31 3.14 10.78
CA LEU A 5 6.41 3.95 11.59
C LEU A 5 5.73 4.99 10.68
N VAL A 6 4.40 5.02 10.69
CA VAL A 6 3.58 5.96 9.93
C VAL A 6 2.85 6.85 10.92
N SER A 7 3.08 8.16 10.88
CA SER A 7 2.48 9.09 11.85
C SER A 7 0.99 9.35 11.63
N CYS A 8 0.46 9.03 10.45
CA CYS A 8 -0.93 9.27 10.03
C CYS A 8 -1.40 10.74 10.04
N LEU A 9 -0.52 11.69 10.39
CA LEU A 9 -0.82 13.13 10.43
C LEU A 9 -0.70 13.82 9.07
N GLN A 10 -0.02 13.19 8.12
CA GLN A 10 0.28 13.74 6.81
C GLN A 10 0.10 12.68 5.73
N ASP A 11 -0.09 13.14 4.50
CA ASP A 11 -0.12 12.29 3.34
C ASP A 11 1.16 11.47 3.25
N THR A 12 1.01 10.15 3.22
CA THR A 12 2.15 9.24 3.20
C THR A 12 2.20 8.53 1.86
N THR A 13 3.35 8.60 1.22
CA THR A 13 3.64 7.83 0.00
C THR A 13 4.45 6.61 0.38
N PHE A 14 3.92 5.45 0.07
CA PHE A 14 4.59 4.18 0.29
C PHE A 14 5.19 3.69 -1.02
N TYR A 15 6.32 3.01 -0.90
CA TYR A 15 7.05 2.44 -2.01
C TYR A 15 7.21 0.95 -1.78
N GLY A 16 6.72 0.16 -2.72
CA GLY A 16 6.83 -1.29 -2.70
C GLY A 16 7.62 -1.82 -3.90
N ARG A 17 8.23 -2.98 -3.72
CA ARG A 17 8.78 -3.79 -4.82
C ARG A 17 8.15 -5.17 -4.77
N VAL A 18 7.79 -5.67 -5.94
CA VAL A 18 7.45 -7.07 -6.14
C VAL A 18 8.72 -7.86 -6.45
N LEU A 19 8.77 -9.13 -6.05
CA LEU A 19 9.92 -10.00 -6.33
C LEU A 19 9.91 -10.51 -7.77
N LYS A 20 8.73 -10.69 -8.35
CA LYS A 20 8.51 -11.12 -9.73
C LYS A 20 7.50 -10.17 -10.40
N PRO A 21 7.51 -10.07 -11.74
CA PRO A 21 6.44 -9.34 -12.43
C PRO A 21 5.08 -9.95 -12.07
N GLU A 22 4.16 -9.10 -11.65
CA GLU A 22 2.78 -9.49 -11.36
C GLU A 22 1.84 -8.63 -12.21
N GLU A 23 0.84 -9.28 -12.79
CA GLU A 23 -0.21 -8.66 -13.59
C GLU A 23 -1.50 -8.64 -12.76
N ASN A 24 -2.35 -7.63 -12.98
CA ASN A 24 -3.64 -7.47 -12.28
C ASN A 24 -3.54 -7.49 -10.75
N VAL A 25 -2.56 -6.77 -10.19
CA VAL A 25 -2.35 -6.69 -8.75
C VAL A 25 -3.38 -5.77 -8.11
N LEU A 26 -4.08 -6.27 -7.10
CA LEU A 26 -4.91 -5.46 -6.22
C LEU A 26 -4.20 -5.29 -4.87
N LEU A 27 -3.83 -4.06 -4.55
CA LEU A 27 -3.36 -3.69 -3.22
C LEU A 27 -4.56 -3.26 -2.38
N ARG A 28 -4.83 -3.97 -1.29
CA ARG A 28 -5.92 -3.66 -0.37
C ARG A 28 -5.36 -3.28 1.01
N PHE A 29 -5.81 -2.13 1.49
CA PHE A 29 -5.63 -1.65 2.87
C PHE A 29 -6.94 -1.86 3.59
N GLU A 30 -7.00 -2.86 4.44
CA GLU A 30 -8.24 -3.17 5.17
C GLU A 30 -8.59 -2.06 6.14
N GLU A 31 -7.59 -1.55 6.84
CA GLU A 31 -7.75 -0.54 7.89
C GLU A 31 -8.10 0.85 7.32
N ALA A 32 -7.64 1.15 6.10
CA ALA A 32 -7.92 2.43 5.43
C ALA A 32 -9.11 2.36 4.46
N GLY A 33 -9.71 1.18 4.25
CA GLY A 33 -10.77 0.96 3.25
C GLY A 33 -10.35 1.37 1.83
N CYS A 34 -9.07 1.21 1.49
CA CYS A 34 -8.51 1.64 0.20
C CYS A 34 -8.10 0.45 -0.64
N SER A 35 -8.34 0.56 -1.94
CA SER A 35 -7.83 -0.41 -2.91
C SER A 35 -7.17 0.32 -4.07
N PHE A 36 -5.99 -0.14 -4.46
CA PHE A 36 -5.28 0.33 -5.64
C PHE A 36 -5.14 -0.83 -6.61
N LYS A 37 -5.68 -0.66 -7.81
CA LYS A 37 -5.50 -1.61 -8.92
C LYS A 37 -4.30 -1.19 -9.73
N LEU A 38 -3.33 -2.09 -9.84
CA LEU A 38 -2.14 -1.92 -10.65
C LEU A 38 -2.20 -2.93 -11.80
N PRO A 39 -2.34 -2.49 -13.06
CA PRO A 39 -2.51 -3.40 -14.19
C PRO A 39 -1.27 -4.27 -14.43
N ILE A 40 -0.07 -3.70 -14.29
CA ILE A 40 1.19 -4.44 -14.37
C ILE A 40 2.17 -3.84 -13.37
N VAL A 41 2.88 -4.70 -12.64
CA VAL A 41 3.90 -4.28 -11.67
C VAL A 41 5.16 -5.07 -11.93
N ARG A 42 6.24 -4.38 -12.29
CA ARG A 42 7.55 -4.99 -12.51
C ARG A 42 8.47 -4.73 -11.31
N PRO A 43 9.37 -5.68 -10.97
CA PRO A 43 10.35 -5.48 -9.89
C PRO A 43 11.18 -4.21 -10.04
N SER A 44 11.49 -3.84 -11.29
CA SER A 44 12.28 -2.66 -11.65
C SER A 44 11.53 -1.33 -11.45
N GLU A 45 10.20 -1.31 -11.53
CA GLU A 45 9.43 -0.06 -11.56
C GLU A 45 9.17 0.56 -10.19
N MET A 46 9.24 -0.22 -9.10
CA MET A 46 8.80 0.22 -7.76
C MET A 46 7.42 0.87 -7.77
N PHE A 47 6.38 0.13 -7.35
CA PHE A 47 5.06 0.74 -7.28
C PHE A 47 4.99 1.74 -6.11
N ARG A 48 4.41 2.90 -6.38
CA ARG A 48 4.11 3.91 -5.37
C ARG A 48 2.61 4.04 -5.20
N PHE A 49 2.18 4.20 -3.96
CA PHE A 49 0.80 4.55 -3.67
C PHE A 49 0.78 5.60 -2.56
N ARG A 50 -0.09 6.60 -2.75
CA ARG A 50 -0.27 7.70 -1.81
C ARG A 50 -1.56 7.46 -1.05
N ILE A 51 -1.47 7.45 0.27
CA ILE A 51 -2.66 7.43 1.13
C ILE A 51 -2.79 8.84 1.73
N PRO A 52 -3.93 9.51 1.51
CA PRO A 52 -4.17 10.83 2.09
C PRO A 52 -4.31 10.74 3.62
N SER A 53 -3.90 11.79 4.31
CA SER A 53 -3.97 11.90 5.77
C SER A 53 -5.38 11.67 6.30
N GLU A 54 -6.42 12.14 5.60
CA GLU A 54 -7.83 11.93 5.96
C GLU A 54 -8.25 10.46 6.05
N LYS A 55 -7.57 9.57 5.31
CA LYS A 55 -7.82 8.14 5.37
C LYS A 55 -6.91 7.45 6.38
N LEU A 56 -5.68 7.91 6.51
CA LEU A 56 -4.74 7.42 7.53
C LEU A 56 -5.22 7.75 8.95
N SER A 57 -5.83 8.91 9.16
CA SER A 57 -6.36 9.34 10.46
C SER A 57 -7.58 8.54 10.92
N LYS A 58 -8.28 7.89 9.99
CA LYS A 58 -9.42 6.99 10.27
C LYS A 58 -9.00 5.58 10.63
N ILE A 59 -7.71 5.28 10.57
CA ILE A 59 -7.18 3.96 10.91
C ILE A 59 -7.19 3.83 12.43
N HIS A 60 -8.01 2.90 12.91
CA HIS A 60 -8.06 2.55 14.31
C HIS A 60 -7.13 1.35 14.54
N GLY A 61 -5.92 1.61 15.05
CA GLY A 61 -4.96 0.57 15.38
C GLY A 61 -3.51 1.01 15.25
N ASP A 62 -2.61 0.11 15.63
CA ASP A 62 -1.15 0.24 15.66
C ASP A 62 -0.47 -0.47 14.48
N LYS A 63 -1.25 -1.03 13.54
CA LYS A 63 -0.77 -1.80 12.40
C LYS A 63 -1.49 -1.40 11.11
N LEU A 64 -0.74 -1.44 10.01
CA LEU A 64 -1.21 -1.21 8.66
C LEU A 64 -0.92 -2.47 7.83
N THR A 65 -1.96 -3.17 7.38
CA THR A 65 -1.79 -4.42 6.64
C THR A 65 -1.99 -4.15 5.15
N VAL A 66 -0.99 -4.53 4.34
CA VAL A 66 -1.08 -4.45 2.88
C VAL A 66 -1.26 -5.84 2.33
N ASN A 67 -2.45 -6.12 1.82
CA ASN A 67 -2.73 -7.36 1.12
C ASN A 67 -2.50 -7.17 -0.37
N VAL A 68 -1.63 -8.01 -0.94
CA VAL A 68 -1.37 -8.10 -2.38
C VAL A 68 -2.15 -9.29 -2.89
N ILE A 69 -3.22 -9.04 -3.65
CA ILE A 69 -4.02 -10.09 -4.28
C ILE A 69 -3.63 -10.10 -5.76
N GLY A 70 -2.85 -11.10 -6.15
CA GLY A 70 -2.61 -11.45 -7.56
C GLY A 70 -3.76 -12.31 -8.08
N ALA A 71 -4.18 -12.08 -9.32
CA ALA A 71 -5.14 -12.91 -10.04
C ALA A 71 -4.44 -14.00 -10.85
#